data_AF-R4TCC4-F1
#
_entry.id   AF-R4TCC4-F1
#
_cell.length_a   1.000
_cell.length_b   1.000
_cell.length_c   1.000
_cell.angle_alpha   90.00
_cell.angle_beta   90.00
_cell.angle_gamma   90.00
#
_symmetry.space_group_name_H-M   'P 1'
#
loop_
_entity.id
_entity.type
_entity.pdbx_description
1 polymer ?
#
loop_
_entity_poly.entity_id
_entity_poly.type
_entity_poly.pdbx_seq_one_letter_code
_entity_poly.pdbx_strand_id
1 'polypeptide(L)'
;MRSRALAYVAAKARGGHEAGLPVTLHFHPDRSTVDGRPLLEAMAEDGFYRNQFETGTSNGGLTARPGGDRWHWESRMFGGAYDDAPAAERPKYGALNFRRRPTGGAPRFGSAHFRMAAHTLGRTTFCYPDSVLNPTDFGYGTRVSALIELAARDDTDLLDDYIEAHVHGPVDLAKDVEALVLDPSHRGAEFVELGRSLAEDGHLDPRVLGAARHLDPQALKRVWHYVARFGALP
;
A
#
# COMPACT_ATOMS: atom_id res chain seq x y z
N MET A 1 -16.23 -7.91 12.95
CA MET A 1 -16.12 -6.69 12.12
C MET A 1 -15.75 -6.97 10.67
N ARG A 2 -14.55 -7.52 10.37
CA ARG A 2 -14.07 -7.71 8.99
C ARG A 2 -15.05 -8.48 8.09
N SER A 3 -15.51 -9.66 8.51
CA SER A 3 -16.45 -10.45 7.69
C SER A 3 -17.75 -9.71 7.39
N ARG A 4 -18.23 -8.84 8.30
CA ARG A 4 -19.40 -7.98 8.08
C ARG A 4 -19.12 -6.91 7.02
N ALA A 5 -17.98 -6.24 7.09
CA ALA A 5 -17.55 -5.27 6.08
C ALA A 5 -17.43 -5.91 4.69
N LEU A 6 -16.74 -7.05 4.61
CA LEU A 6 -16.54 -7.78 3.35
C LEU A 6 -17.88 -8.24 2.76
N ALA A 7 -18.78 -8.80 3.56
CA ALA A 7 -20.10 -9.20 3.10
C ALA A 7 -20.93 -8.00 2.61
N TYR A 8 -20.86 -6.88 3.31
CA TYR A 8 -21.55 -5.64 2.94
C TYR A 8 -21.10 -5.11 1.57
N VAL A 9 -19.78 -5.09 1.31
CA VAL A 9 -19.24 -4.65 0.02
C VAL A 9 -19.46 -5.69 -1.08
N ALA A 10 -19.29 -6.99 -0.78
CA ALA A 10 -19.50 -8.07 -1.74
C ALA A 10 -20.92 -8.08 -2.31
N ALA A 11 -21.93 -7.72 -1.51
CA ALA A 11 -23.32 -7.57 -1.97
C ALA A 11 -23.50 -6.42 -3.00
N LYS A 12 -22.64 -5.41 -2.95
CA LYS A 12 -22.64 -4.27 -3.89
C LYS A 12 -21.72 -4.49 -5.09
N ALA A 13 -20.75 -5.42 -5.00
CA ALA A 13 -19.82 -5.68 -6.08
C ALA A 13 -20.53 -6.14 -7.37
N ARG A 14 -20.06 -5.65 -8.52
CA ARG A 14 -20.59 -5.93 -9.86
C ARG A 14 -19.47 -6.39 -10.80
N GLY A 15 -19.84 -6.82 -11.99
CA GLY A 15 -18.90 -7.33 -12.99
C GLY A 15 -18.38 -8.74 -12.71
N GLY A 16 -17.39 -9.13 -13.51
CA GLY A 16 -16.68 -10.40 -13.47
C GLY A 16 -15.36 -10.33 -12.71
N HIS A 17 -14.59 -11.41 -12.82
CA HIS A 17 -13.32 -11.59 -12.12
C HIS A 17 -12.13 -11.28 -13.01
N GLU A 18 -11.18 -10.49 -12.51
CA GLU A 18 -9.88 -10.22 -13.14
C GLU A 18 -8.77 -10.65 -12.19
N ALA A 19 -7.83 -11.46 -12.69
CA ALA A 19 -6.75 -12.04 -11.91
C ALA A 19 -5.38 -11.41 -12.26
N GLY A 20 -4.41 -11.55 -11.35
CA GLY A 20 -3.02 -11.12 -11.59
C GLY A 20 -2.84 -9.59 -11.68
N LEU A 21 -3.76 -8.83 -11.09
CA LEU A 21 -3.63 -7.39 -10.93
C LEU A 21 -3.08 -7.08 -9.51
N PRO A 22 -1.93 -6.40 -9.39
CA PRO A 22 -1.35 -6.11 -8.09
C PRO A 22 -2.18 -5.09 -7.30
N VAL A 23 -2.24 -5.27 -5.98
CA VAL A 23 -2.67 -4.21 -5.05
C VAL A 23 -1.43 -3.55 -4.47
N THR A 24 -1.41 -2.23 -4.43
CA THR A 24 -0.26 -1.44 -3.95
C THR A 24 -0.63 -0.49 -2.82
N LEU A 25 0.11 -0.54 -1.71
CA LEU A 25 0.01 0.42 -0.60
C LEU A 25 1.17 1.41 -0.71
N HIS A 26 0.86 2.67 -1.01
CA HIS A 26 1.85 3.71 -1.26
C HIS A 26 2.22 4.47 0.00
N PHE A 27 3.49 4.87 0.11
CA PHE A 27 4.02 5.68 1.19
C PHE A 27 5.22 6.52 0.71
N HIS A 28 5.66 7.47 1.55
CA HIS A 28 6.86 8.26 1.30
C HIS A 28 8.01 7.77 2.21
N PRO A 29 9.06 7.14 1.66
CA PRO A 29 10.12 6.49 2.44
C PRO A 29 10.99 7.46 3.25
N ASP A 30 10.97 8.74 2.91
CA ASP A 30 11.71 9.84 3.55
C ASP A 30 10.94 10.53 4.69
N ARG A 31 9.70 10.14 4.95
CA ARG A 31 8.92 10.69 6.08
C ARG A 31 9.46 10.20 7.42
N SER A 32 9.11 10.95 8.46
CA SER A 32 9.28 10.56 9.85
C SER A 32 7.94 10.26 10.50
N THR A 33 7.95 9.41 11.52
CA THR A 33 6.83 9.22 12.45
C THR A 33 6.62 10.47 13.31
N VAL A 34 5.50 10.52 14.05
CA VAL A 34 5.17 11.66 14.92
C VAL A 34 6.17 11.90 16.05
N ASP A 35 6.85 10.84 16.51
CA ASP A 35 7.94 10.85 17.48
C ASP A 35 9.32 11.11 16.84
N GLY A 36 9.38 11.39 15.54
CA GLY A 36 10.58 11.83 14.83
C GLY A 36 11.48 10.71 14.30
N ARG A 37 11.11 9.43 14.48
CA ARG A 37 11.87 8.30 13.92
C ARG A 37 11.71 8.25 12.39
N PRO A 38 12.75 7.85 11.63
CA PRO A 38 12.60 7.56 10.20
C PRO A 38 11.53 6.50 9.96
N LEU A 39 10.62 6.74 8.99
CA LEU A 39 9.47 5.86 8.77
C LEU A 39 9.88 4.42 8.44
N LEU A 40 10.90 4.25 7.60
CA LEU A 40 11.39 2.91 7.24
C LEU A 40 11.95 2.15 8.44
N GLU A 41 12.65 2.82 9.36
CA GLU A 41 13.15 2.20 10.59
C GLU A 41 11.99 1.80 11.51
N ALA A 42 11.01 2.68 11.69
CA ALA A 42 9.82 2.39 12.49
C ALA A 42 9.01 1.23 11.91
N MET A 43 8.85 1.17 10.58
CA MET A 43 8.22 0.03 9.91
C MET A 43 9.04 -1.25 10.14
N ALA A 44 10.37 -1.18 9.97
CA ALA A 44 11.27 -2.33 10.14
C ALA A 44 11.17 -2.94 11.55
N GLU A 45 11.06 -2.11 12.58
CA GLU A 45 10.94 -2.51 13.99
C GLU A 45 9.54 -3.05 14.32
N ASP A 46 8.49 -2.38 13.87
CA ASP A 46 7.11 -2.70 14.23
C ASP A 46 6.54 -3.84 13.38
N GLY A 47 7.01 -3.99 12.13
CA GLY A 47 6.58 -5.03 11.21
C GLY A 47 5.18 -4.85 10.63
N PHE A 48 4.50 -3.72 10.88
CA PHE A 48 3.14 -3.46 10.40
C PHE A 48 3.02 -2.19 9.54
N TYR A 49 2.18 -2.26 8.50
CA TYR A 49 1.70 -1.08 7.79
C TYR A 49 0.48 -0.50 8.50
N ARG A 50 0.61 0.75 8.97
CA ARG A 50 -0.39 1.42 9.81
C ARG A 50 -1.25 2.40 9.02
N ASN A 51 -2.52 2.50 9.41
CA ASN A 51 -3.44 3.50 8.83
C ASN A 51 -3.44 4.81 9.62
N GLN A 52 -4.15 5.82 9.10
CA GLN A 52 -4.23 7.15 9.70
C GLN A 52 -4.79 7.16 11.14
N PHE A 53 -5.70 6.25 11.49
CA PHE A 53 -6.24 6.15 12.85
C PHE A 53 -5.17 5.70 13.86
N GLU A 54 -4.14 4.98 13.39
CA GLU A 54 -3.03 4.51 14.22
C GLU A 54 -1.89 5.53 14.29
N THR A 55 -1.58 6.20 13.16
CA THR A 55 -0.41 7.07 13.06
C THR A 55 -0.70 8.53 13.37
N GLY A 56 -1.93 8.99 13.15
CA GLY A 56 -2.27 10.41 13.18
C GLY A 56 -1.59 11.23 12.06
N THR A 57 -1.08 10.58 11.01
CA THR A 57 -0.37 11.24 9.88
C THR A 57 -1.13 11.10 8.56
N SER A 58 -0.95 12.06 7.65
CA SER A 58 -1.61 12.05 6.33
C SER A 58 -0.84 12.88 5.31
N ASN A 59 -1.00 12.54 4.04
CA ASN A 59 -0.63 13.41 2.92
C ASN A 59 -1.82 14.28 2.44
N GLY A 60 -3.02 14.06 3.00
CA GLY A 60 -4.23 14.86 2.79
C GLY A 60 -4.81 15.36 4.13
N GLY A 61 -6.14 15.36 4.27
CA GLY A 61 -6.81 15.79 5.49
C GLY A 61 -6.58 14.84 6.68
N LEU A 62 -6.42 15.39 7.89
CA LEU A 62 -6.40 14.63 9.16
C LEU A 62 -7.82 14.43 9.68
N THR A 63 -8.54 13.46 9.12
CA THR A 63 -9.98 13.26 9.41
C THR A 63 -10.32 11.86 9.95
N ALA A 64 -9.33 10.99 10.17
CA ALA A 64 -9.49 9.70 10.84
C ALA A 64 -9.68 9.84 12.36
N ARG A 65 -10.87 10.27 12.76
CA ARG A 65 -11.36 10.30 14.15
C ARG A 65 -12.88 10.13 14.15
N PRO A 66 -13.52 9.70 15.25
CA PRO A 66 -14.98 9.66 15.34
C PRO A 66 -15.60 11.00 14.87
N GLY A 67 -16.55 10.92 13.94
CA GLY A 67 -17.19 12.10 13.34
C GLY A 67 -16.38 12.87 12.30
N GLY A 68 -15.16 12.45 11.96
CA GLY A 68 -14.40 13.04 10.84
C GLY A 68 -14.76 12.42 9.48
N ASP A 69 -14.41 13.10 8.38
CA ASP A 69 -14.74 12.66 7.01
C ASP A 69 -14.32 11.22 6.73
N ARG A 70 -13.08 10.87 7.09
CA ARG A 70 -12.57 9.52 6.90
C ARG A 70 -13.39 8.46 7.66
N TRP A 71 -13.82 8.79 8.88
CA TRP A 71 -14.69 7.91 9.64
C TRP A 71 -16.06 7.74 8.95
N HIS A 72 -16.66 8.83 8.45
CA HIS A 72 -17.93 8.78 7.71
C HIS A 72 -17.83 7.99 6.40
N TRP A 73 -16.73 8.15 5.64
CA TRP A 73 -16.50 7.39 4.42
C TRP A 73 -16.46 5.90 4.71
N GLU A 74 -15.66 5.48 5.70
CA GLU A 74 -15.55 4.08 6.09
C GLU A 74 -16.86 3.52 6.64
N SER A 75 -17.59 4.28 7.47
CA SER A 75 -18.91 3.87 7.98
C SER A 75 -19.89 3.62 6.82
N ARG A 76 -19.97 4.54 5.85
CA ARG A 76 -20.85 4.40 4.68
C ARG A 76 -20.43 3.24 3.77
N MET A 77 -19.15 3.13 3.43
CA MET A 77 -18.66 2.11 2.49
C MET A 77 -18.71 0.70 3.08
N PHE A 78 -18.52 0.56 4.39
CA PHE A 78 -18.41 -0.73 5.07
C PHE A 78 -19.60 -1.06 5.98
N GLY A 79 -20.69 -0.30 5.91
CA GLY A 79 -21.94 -0.58 6.63
C GLY A 79 -21.79 -0.48 8.14
N GLY A 80 -21.10 0.56 8.61
CA GLY A 80 -20.80 0.80 10.02
C GLY A 80 -19.92 -0.28 10.65
N ALA A 81 -19.25 -1.12 9.84
CA ALA A 81 -18.59 -2.30 10.35
C ALA A 81 -17.44 -2.00 11.33
N TYR A 82 -16.85 -0.80 11.20
CA TYR A 82 -15.66 -0.36 11.91
C TYR A 82 -15.90 0.80 12.87
N ASP A 83 -17.14 1.26 13.05
CA ASP A 83 -17.44 2.51 13.77
C ASP A 83 -16.88 2.52 15.20
N ASP A 84 -16.97 1.36 15.87
CA ASP A 84 -16.43 1.10 17.21
C ASP A 84 -15.20 0.16 17.20
N ALA A 85 -14.60 -0.09 16.03
CA ALA A 85 -13.49 -1.03 15.91
C ALA A 85 -12.15 -0.40 16.33
N PRO A 86 -11.20 -1.20 16.86
CA PRO A 86 -9.84 -0.76 17.08
C PRO A 86 -9.20 -0.22 15.80
N ALA A 87 -8.36 0.81 15.91
CA ALA A 87 -7.70 1.46 14.77
C ALA A 87 -6.95 0.46 13.86
N ALA A 88 -6.23 -0.50 14.45
CA ALA A 88 -5.48 -1.52 13.74
C ALA A 88 -6.35 -2.48 12.90
N GLU A 89 -7.64 -2.61 13.21
CA GLU A 89 -8.57 -3.48 12.48
C GLU A 89 -9.20 -2.77 11.28
N ARG A 90 -9.10 -1.44 11.23
CA ARG A 90 -9.62 -0.63 10.13
C ARG A 90 -8.77 -0.81 8.87
N PRO A 91 -9.35 -0.59 7.67
CA PRO A 91 -8.69 -0.89 6.41
C PRO A 91 -7.47 0.00 6.12
N LYS A 92 -6.48 -0.57 5.43
CA LYS A 92 -5.31 0.15 4.90
C LYS A 92 -5.61 0.52 3.45
N TYR A 93 -5.39 1.78 3.11
CA TYR A 93 -5.75 2.31 1.81
C TYR A 93 -4.59 2.21 0.83
N GLY A 94 -4.91 1.84 -0.40
CA GLY A 94 -3.99 1.79 -1.52
C GLY A 94 -4.77 1.81 -2.82
N ALA A 95 -4.27 1.13 -3.84
CA ALA A 95 -4.92 1.05 -5.14
C ALA A 95 -4.72 -0.29 -5.82
N LEU A 96 -5.67 -0.65 -6.68
CA LEU A 96 -5.51 -1.69 -7.68
C LEU A 96 -4.66 -1.14 -8.83
N ASN A 97 -3.51 -1.74 -9.10
CA ASN A 97 -2.64 -1.35 -10.20
C ASN A 97 -3.15 -1.93 -11.54
N PHE A 98 -4.38 -1.56 -11.92
CA PHE A 98 -5.06 -2.07 -13.12
C PHE A 98 -4.37 -1.62 -14.42
N ARG A 99 -3.69 -0.48 -14.39
CA ARG A 99 -2.84 0.02 -15.49
C ARG A 99 -1.47 -0.65 -15.57
N ARG A 100 -1.10 -1.50 -14.59
CA ARG A 100 0.20 -2.19 -14.48
C ARG A 100 1.40 -1.22 -14.54
N ARG A 101 1.27 -0.05 -13.93
CA ARG A 101 2.33 0.95 -13.90
C ARG A 101 3.48 0.51 -12.99
N PRO A 102 4.75 0.73 -13.38
CA PRO A 102 5.90 0.48 -12.50
C PRO A 102 5.88 1.32 -11.23
N THR A 103 5.24 2.50 -11.28
CA THR A 103 5.09 3.40 -10.13
C THR A 103 4.04 2.93 -9.12
N GLY A 104 3.22 1.92 -9.46
CA GLY A 104 2.12 1.44 -8.62
C GLY A 104 0.77 2.03 -9.03
N GLY A 105 -0.27 1.67 -8.28
CA GLY A 105 -1.67 2.02 -8.62
C GLY A 105 -2.06 3.45 -8.29
N ALA A 106 -1.45 4.09 -7.28
CA ALA A 106 -1.82 5.43 -6.81
C ALA A 106 -0.57 6.27 -6.47
N PRO A 107 0.18 6.78 -7.47
CA PRO A 107 1.39 7.56 -7.23
C PRO A 107 1.15 8.84 -6.41
N ARG A 108 -0.08 9.36 -6.37
CA ARG A 108 -0.48 10.48 -5.49
C ARG A 108 -0.27 10.18 -4.00
N PHE A 109 -0.32 8.91 -3.59
CA PHE A 109 -0.30 8.53 -2.18
C PHE A 109 1.12 8.35 -1.63
N GLY A 110 2.12 8.26 -2.51
CA GLY A 110 3.49 8.00 -2.12
C GLY A 110 4.38 7.67 -3.32
N SER A 111 5.66 8.02 -3.20
CA SER A 111 6.69 7.72 -4.20
C SER A 111 7.18 6.27 -4.12
N ALA A 112 7.01 5.60 -2.98
CA ALA A 112 7.26 4.18 -2.82
C ALA A 112 5.96 3.41 -2.63
N HIS A 113 6.00 2.10 -2.85
CA HIS A 113 4.86 1.25 -2.53
C HIS A 113 5.26 -0.17 -2.12
N PHE A 114 4.43 -0.77 -1.28
CA PHE A 114 4.40 -2.21 -1.10
C PHE A 114 3.47 -2.84 -2.12
N ARG A 115 3.91 -3.91 -2.77
CA ARG A 115 3.08 -4.80 -3.56
C ARG A 115 2.58 -5.91 -2.64
N MET A 116 1.27 -6.06 -2.56
CA MET A 116 0.62 -7.00 -1.65
C MET A 116 0.62 -8.42 -2.21
N ALA A 117 0.84 -9.40 -1.35
CA ALA A 117 0.79 -10.81 -1.70
C ALA A 117 -0.64 -11.26 -2.06
N ALA A 118 -0.77 -12.24 -2.97
CA ALA A 118 -2.05 -12.63 -3.54
C ALA A 118 -3.14 -13.03 -2.52
N HIS A 119 -2.78 -13.62 -1.37
CA HIS A 119 -3.76 -14.02 -0.35
C HIS A 119 -4.48 -12.84 0.30
N THR A 120 -3.92 -11.63 0.22
CA THR A 120 -4.57 -10.44 0.79
C THR A 120 -5.84 -10.07 0.03
N LEU A 121 -5.96 -10.46 -1.25
CA LEU A 121 -7.16 -10.19 -2.06
C LEU A 121 -8.44 -10.73 -1.41
N GLY A 122 -8.38 -11.86 -0.70
CA GLY A 122 -9.52 -12.41 0.04
C GLY A 122 -10.06 -11.49 1.15
N ARG A 123 -9.32 -10.44 1.50
CA ARG A 123 -9.73 -9.40 2.46
C ARG A 123 -9.56 -7.99 1.91
N THR A 124 -9.59 -7.82 0.58
CA THR A 124 -9.49 -6.51 -0.06
C THR A 124 -10.80 -6.14 -0.76
N THR A 125 -11.28 -4.92 -0.52
CA THR A 125 -12.37 -4.31 -1.29
C THR A 125 -11.84 -3.15 -2.12
N PHE A 126 -12.67 -2.72 -3.08
CA PHE A 126 -12.33 -1.66 -4.00
C PHE A 126 -13.52 -0.74 -4.22
N CYS A 127 -13.28 0.52 -4.55
CA CYS A 127 -14.29 1.41 -5.08
C CYS A 127 -13.76 2.27 -6.23
N TYR A 128 -14.68 2.75 -7.06
CA TYR A 128 -14.40 3.77 -8.06
C TYR A 128 -15.63 4.70 -8.17
N PRO A 129 -15.46 6.04 -8.18
CA PRO A 129 -14.22 6.77 -7.89
C PRO A 129 -13.75 6.57 -6.43
N ASP A 130 -12.79 7.36 -5.97
CA ASP A 130 -12.24 7.23 -4.61
C ASP A 130 -13.21 7.66 -3.50
N SER A 131 -12.86 7.36 -2.25
CA SER A 131 -13.74 7.51 -1.09
C SER A 131 -14.29 8.92 -0.84
N VAL A 132 -13.55 9.97 -1.21
CA VAL A 132 -13.99 11.37 -1.03
C VAL A 132 -15.12 11.74 -1.98
N LEU A 133 -15.20 11.09 -3.14
CA LEU A 133 -16.22 11.34 -4.17
C LEU A 133 -17.53 10.56 -3.97
N ASN A 134 -17.73 9.96 -2.79
CA ASN A 134 -18.94 9.23 -2.43
C ASN A 134 -19.32 8.11 -3.42
N PRO A 135 -18.42 7.14 -3.65
CA PRO A 135 -18.59 6.15 -4.71
C PRO A 135 -19.75 5.20 -4.45
N THR A 136 -20.37 4.77 -5.55
CA THR A 136 -21.46 3.78 -5.56
C THR A 136 -21.04 2.44 -6.14
N ASP A 137 -19.92 2.41 -6.86
CA ASP A 137 -19.41 1.22 -7.54
C ASP A 137 -18.30 0.58 -6.71
N PHE A 138 -18.44 -0.73 -6.50
CA PHE A 138 -17.57 -1.49 -5.62
C PHE A 138 -17.06 -2.78 -6.26
N GLY A 139 -15.94 -3.25 -5.75
CA GLY A 139 -15.31 -4.52 -6.08
C GLY A 139 -14.87 -5.26 -4.80
N TYR A 140 -14.68 -6.57 -4.92
CA TYR A 140 -14.23 -7.41 -3.81
C TYR A 140 -13.38 -8.58 -4.34
N GLY A 141 -12.20 -8.78 -3.73
CA GLY A 141 -11.25 -9.78 -4.19
C GLY A 141 -10.89 -9.59 -5.66
N THR A 142 -11.11 -10.61 -6.49
CA THR A 142 -10.87 -10.52 -7.93
C THR A 142 -12.06 -9.97 -8.71
N ARG A 143 -13.23 -9.74 -8.09
CA ARG A 143 -14.43 -9.26 -8.78
C ARG A 143 -14.37 -7.74 -8.97
N VAL A 144 -13.61 -7.30 -9.98
CA VAL A 144 -13.26 -5.90 -10.21
C VAL A 144 -13.45 -5.42 -11.66
N SER A 145 -13.93 -6.27 -12.58
CA SER A 145 -13.99 -5.90 -14.01
C SER A 145 -14.85 -4.65 -14.26
N ALA A 146 -15.97 -4.50 -13.54
CA ALA A 146 -16.85 -3.34 -13.68
C ALA A 146 -16.14 -2.03 -13.28
N LEU A 147 -15.30 -2.06 -12.23
CA LEU A 147 -14.52 -0.88 -11.82
C LEU A 147 -13.45 -0.54 -12.86
N ILE A 148 -12.82 -1.55 -13.45
CA ILE A 148 -11.83 -1.38 -14.51
C ILE A 148 -12.48 -0.76 -15.75
N GLU A 149 -13.67 -1.22 -16.14
CA GLU A 149 -14.40 -0.66 -17.27
C GLU A 149 -14.81 0.80 -17.04
N LEU A 150 -15.19 1.18 -15.81
CA LEU A 150 -15.49 2.56 -15.45
C LEU A 150 -14.22 3.43 -15.50
N ALA A 151 -13.18 3.03 -14.78
CA ALA A 151 -11.91 3.77 -14.74
C ALA A 151 -11.22 3.88 -16.10
N ALA A 152 -11.39 2.88 -16.98
CA ALA A 152 -10.83 2.92 -18.33
C ALA A 152 -11.53 3.91 -19.27
N ARG A 153 -12.77 4.33 -18.97
CA ARG A 153 -13.54 5.29 -19.78
C ARG A 153 -13.32 6.73 -19.37
N ASP A 154 -12.94 6.97 -18.12
CA ASP A 154 -12.70 8.31 -17.62
C ASP A 154 -11.35 8.86 -18.10
N ASP A 155 -11.34 10.16 -18.38
CA ASP A 155 -10.14 10.93 -18.73
C ASP A 155 -9.75 11.78 -17.52
N THR A 156 -9.04 11.15 -16.57
CA THR A 156 -8.55 11.80 -15.35
C THR A 156 -7.06 12.12 -15.44
N ASP A 157 -6.59 13.04 -14.60
CA ASP A 157 -5.15 13.24 -14.41
C ASP A 157 -4.47 11.92 -13.98
N LEU A 158 -3.21 11.72 -14.37
CA LEU A 158 -2.44 10.52 -14.06
C LEU A 158 -2.33 10.24 -12.56
N LEU A 159 -2.35 11.28 -11.73
CA LEU A 159 -2.31 11.15 -10.27
C LEU A 159 -3.65 10.69 -9.69
N ASP A 160 -4.74 10.84 -10.45
CA ASP A 160 -6.11 10.53 -10.05
C ASP A 160 -6.68 9.30 -10.79
N ASP A 161 -5.95 8.74 -11.76
CA ASP A 161 -6.30 7.49 -12.50
C ASP A 161 -5.98 6.25 -11.67
N TYR A 162 -6.79 5.99 -10.64
CA TYR A 162 -6.68 4.83 -9.77
C TYR A 162 -8.04 4.28 -9.32
N ILE A 163 -8.07 2.97 -9.05
CA ILE A 163 -9.16 2.30 -8.34
C ILE A 163 -8.72 2.14 -6.89
N GLU A 164 -9.39 2.82 -5.97
CA GLU A 164 -9.03 2.81 -4.54
C GLU A 164 -9.23 1.41 -3.96
N ALA A 165 -8.24 0.92 -3.22
CA ALA A 165 -8.24 -0.39 -2.58
C ALA A 165 -8.22 -0.25 -1.07
N HIS A 166 -8.93 -1.15 -0.38
CA HIS A 166 -9.01 -1.20 1.08
C HIS A 166 -8.64 -2.60 1.56
N VAL A 167 -7.45 -2.77 2.13
CA VAL A 167 -6.99 -4.04 2.71
C VAL A 167 -7.46 -4.11 4.16
N HIS A 168 -8.39 -5.02 4.47
CA HIS A 168 -9.07 -5.07 5.76
C HIS A 168 -8.28 -5.81 6.85
N GLY A 169 -8.18 -5.21 8.03
CA GLY A 169 -7.44 -5.75 9.19
C GLY A 169 -5.96 -5.39 9.18
N PRO A 170 -5.15 -5.93 10.11
CA PRO A 170 -3.70 -5.71 10.15
C PRO A 170 -3.02 -6.08 8.84
N VAL A 171 -1.93 -5.38 8.52
CA VAL A 171 -1.05 -5.67 7.38
C VAL A 171 0.33 -5.94 7.95
N ASP A 172 0.68 -7.22 8.05
CA ASP A 172 1.96 -7.73 8.52
C ASP A 172 2.93 -7.70 7.33
N LEU A 173 3.99 -6.91 7.42
CA LEU A 173 4.91 -6.67 6.31
C LEU A 173 5.71 -7.92 5.93
N ALA A 174 5.92 -8.87 6.85
CA ALA A 174 6.60 -10.13 6.54
C ALA A 174 5.67 -11.13 5.84
N LYS A 175 4.36 -11.09 6.13
CA LYS A 175 3.39 -12.06 5.59
C LYS A 175 2.65 -11.55 4.38
N ASP A 176 2.23 -10.29 4.39
CA ASP A 176 1.26 -9.73 3.46
C ASP A 176 1.88 -8.94 2.30
N VAL A 177 3.20 -8.69 2.34
CA VAL A 177 3.92 -7.98 1.29
C VAL A 177 4.80 -8.95 0.51
N GLU A 178 4.65 -8.95 -0.82
CA GLU A 178 5.50 -9.74 -1.71
C GLU A 178 6.70 -8.95 -2.24
N ALA A 179 6.60 -7.61 -2.32
CA ALA A 179 7.70 -6.76 -2.74
C ALA A 179 7.57 -5.34 -2.17
N LEU A 180 8.72 -4.73 -1.87
CA LEU A 180 8.87 -3.29 -1.70
C LEU A 180 9.41 -2.71 -3.01
N VAL A 181 8.76 -1.67 -3.53
CA VAL A 181 9.20 -0.94 -4.72
C VAL A 181 9.49 0.50 -4.32
N LEU A 182 10.69 0.96 -4.63
CA LEU A 182 11.17 2.30 -4.33
C LEU A 182 11.36 3.10 -5.61
N ASP A 183 11.04 4.38 -5.54
CA ASP A 183 11.30 5.31 -6.64
C ASP A 183 12.82 5.39 -6.92
N PRO A 184 13.27 5.22 -8.17
CA PRO A 184 14.67 5.40 -8.53
C PRO A 184 15.24 6.79 -8.17
N SER A 185 14.41 7.83 -8.16
CA SER A 185 14.80 9.18 -7.75
C SER A 185 14.93 9.35 -6.24
N HIS A 186 14.29 8.48 -5.43
CA HIS A 186 14.58 8.43 -4.00
C HIS A 186 16.06 8.09 -3.89
N ARG A 187 16.90 8.93 -3.29
CA ARG A 187 18.35 8.73 -3.05
C ARG A 187 19.28 8.55 -4.28
N GLY A 188 18.79 8.46 -5.52
CA GLY A 188 19.58 8.41 -6.78
C GLY A 188 19.46 7.09 -7.57
N ALA A 189 19.19 7.16 -8.88
CA ALA A 189 18.93 5.98 -9.71
C ALA A 189 20.12 5.02 -9.78
N GLU A 190 21.34 5.55 -9.67
CA GLU A 190 22.59 4.80 -9.62
C GLU A 190 22.64 3.80 -8.46
N PHE A 191 21.98 4.08 -7.34
CA PHE A 191 21.96 3.17 -6.18
C PHE A 191 20.86 2.12 -6.29
N VAL A 192 19.77 2.41 -7.00
CA VAL A 192 18.78 1.37 -7.33
C VAL A 192 19.35 0.36 -8.31
N GLU A 193 20.07 0.82 -9.33
CA GLU A 193 20.77 -0.08 -10.27
C GLU A 193 21.87 -0.88 -9.59
N LEU A 194 22.61 -0.27 -8.66
CA LEU A 194 23.56 -1.00 -7.82
C LEU A 194 22.86 -2.04 -6.94
N GLY A 195 21.71 -1.72 -6.34
CA GLY A 195 20.93 -2.71 -5.59
C GLY A 195 20.47 -3.89 -6.45
N ARG A 196 20.03 -3.62 -7.68
CA ARG A 196 19.61 -4.67 -8.64
C ARG A 196 20.76 -5.55 -9.08
N SER A 197 21.94 -4.98 -9.34
CA SER A 197 23.11 -5.75 -9.76
C SER A 197 23.68 -6.62 -8.66
N LEU A 198 23.45 -6.25 -7.40
CA LEU A 198 23.86 -7.02 -6.23
C LEU A 198 22.85 -8.12 -5.85
N ALA A 199 21.56 -7.97 -6.17
CA ALA A 199 20.52 -8.89 -5.72
C ALA A 199 20.71 -10.32 -6.26
N GLU A 200 20.61 -11.31 -5.37
CA GLU A 200 20.61 -12.75 -5.70
C GLU A 200 19.15 -13.24 -5.72
N ASP A 201 18.70 -13.86 -6.82
CA ASP A 201 17.30 -14.29 -7.02
C ASP A 201 16.25 -13.16 -6.80
N GLY A 202 16.63 -11.92 -7.10
CA GLY A 202 15.79 -10.74 -6.88
C GLY A 202 15.72 -10.29 -5.41
N HIS A 203 16.54 -10.86 -4.54
CA HIS A 203 16.65 -10.51 -3.13
C HIS A 203 18.00 -9.86 -2.80
N LEU A 204 17.94 -8.79 -2.02
CA LEU A 204 19.14 -8.16 -1.44
C LEU A 204 19.03 -8.24 0.09
N ASP A 205 20.04 -8.84 0.73
CA ASP A 205 20.08 -9.11 2.17
C ASP A 205 21.46 -8.71 2.79
N PRO A 206 21.64 -8.74 4.13
CA PRO A 206 22.90 -8.37 4.77
C PRO A 206 24.10 -9.23 4.34
N ARG A 207 23.91 -10.51 3.99
CA ARG A 207 24.98 -11.39 3.51
C ARG A 207 25.44 -10.95 2.12
N VAL A 208 24.50 -10.68 1.21
CA VAL A 208 24.78 -10.22 -0.15
C VAL A 208 25.51 -8.87 -0.11
N LEU A 209 25.06 -7.92 0.72
CA LEU A 209 25.75 -6.65 0.92
C LEU A 209 27.11 -6.82 1.61
N GLY A 210 27.22 -7.76 2.56
CA GLY A 210 28.47 -8.13 3.21
C GLY A 210 29.49 -8.73 2.24
N ALA A 211 29.05 -9.49 1.23
CA ALA A 211 29.90 -9.97 0.14
C ALA A 211 30.33 -8.82 -0.79
N ALA A 212 29.46 -7.82 -0.96
CA ALA A 212 29.72 -6.62 -1.75
C ALA A 212 30.61 -5.56 -1.06
N ARG A 213 31.14 -5.82 0.15
CA ARG A 213 31.97 -4.89 0.95
C ARG A 213 33.23 -4.33 0.27
N HIS A 214 33.58 -4.87 -0.89
CA HIS A 214 34.67 -4.38 -1.73
C HIS A 214 34.28 -3.13 -2.54
N LEU A 215 32.98 -2.79 -2.61
CA LEU A 215 32.46 -1.58 -3.24
C LEU A 215 32.47 -0.38 -2.27
N ASP A 216 32.19 0.81 -2.81
CA ASP A 216 32.14 2.05 -2.01
C ASP A 216 31.19 1.92 -0.80
N PRO A 217 31.70 2.06 0.44
CA PRO A 217 30.89 1.92 1.65
C PRO A 217 29.70 2.90 1.70
N GLN A 218 29.85 4.10 1.13
CA GLN A 218 28.78 5.08 1.13
C GLN A 218 27.68 4.71 0.13
N ALA A 219 28.04 4.18 -1.04
CA ALA A 219 27.10 3.58 -2.00
C ALA A 219 26.39 2.35 -1.41
N LEU A 220 27.11 1.43 -0.77
CA LEU A 220 26.51 0.28 -0.09
C LEU A 220 25.55 0.70 1.02
N LYS A 221 25.86 1.76 1.77
CA LYS A 221 24.95 2.35 2.76
C LYS A 221 23.71 2.96 2.10
N ARG A 222 23.84 3.60 0.94
CA ARG A 222 22.70 4.13 0.19
C ARG A 222 21.82 3.00 -0.31
N VAL A 223 22.40 1.97 -0.93
CA VAL A 223 21.72 0.73 -1.34
C VAL A 223 21.02 0.10 -0.14
N TRP A 224 21.71 -0.07 0.99
CA TRP A 224 21.14 -0.54 2.25
C TRP A 224 19.89 0.23 2.65
N HIS A 225 19.85 1.56 2.51
CA HIS A 225 18.65 2.34 2.83
C HIS A 225 17.48 2.10 1.86
N TYR A 226 17.72 1.61 0.64
CA TYR A 226 16.62 1.15 -0.24
C TYR A 226 16.16 -0.25 0.15
N VAL A 227 17.11 -1.15 0.38
CA VAL A 227 16.81 -2.57 0.61
C VAL A 227 16.89 -2.96 2.06
N ALA A 228 16.68 -2.00 2.98
CA ALA A 228 16.52 -2.28 4.39
C ALA A 228 15.26 -3.13 4.56
N ARG A 229 15.42 -4.43 4.28
CA ARG A 229 14.53 -5.48 4.73
C ARG A 229 14.51 -5.36 6.23
N PHE A 230 13.30 -5.29 6.77
CA PHE A 230 12.94 -5.77 8.09
C PHE A 230 13.99 -6.75 8.57
N GLY A 231 14.75 -6.35 9.58
CA GLY A 231 15.84 -7.16 10.10
C GLY A 231 15.29 -8.53 10.52
N ALA A 232 15.54 -9.53 9.69
CA ALA A 232 15.53 -10.92 10.12
C ALA A 232 16.96 -11.41 9.94
N LEU A 233 17.63 -11.66 11.07
CA LEU A 233 18.72 -12.62 11.07
C LEU A 233 18.16 -13.97 10.59
N PRO A 234 18.96 -14.78 9.89
CA PRO A 234 18.56 -16.12 9.43
C PRO A 234 18.09 -17.02 10.58
#